data_AF-A0A3G2L9H8-F1
#
_entry.id   AF-A0A3G2L9H8-F1
#
_cell.length_a   1.000
_cell.length_b   1.000
_cell.length_c   1.000
_cell.angle_alpha   90.00
_cell.angle_beta   90.00
_cell.angle_gamma   90.00
#
_symmetry.space_group_name_H-M   'P 1'
#
loop_
_entity.id
_entity.type
_entity.pdbx_description
1 polymer ?
#
loop_
_entity_poly.entity_id
_entity_poly.type
_entity_poly.pdbx_seq_one_letter_code
_entity_poly.pdbx_strand_id
1 'polypeptide(L)' 'MEILKDEKAMKQGHEKTEFIKEEGDTHDQYILQKNTKTKTGIYIIAAFLILLIVGIIVSAVFFGSPEA' A
#
# COMPACT_ATOMS: atom_id res chain seq x y z
N MET A 1 12.34 -49.85 -14.86
CA MET A 1 11.46 -49.51 -13.74
C MET A 1 12.30 -48.78 -12.70
N GLU A 2 12.33 -47.46 -12.76
CA GLU A 2 12.65 -46.61 -11.60
C GLU A 2 11.98 -45.27 -11.86
N ILE A 3 10.66 -45.32 -11.69
CA ILE A 3 9.68 -44.30 -12.04
C ILE A 3 9.27 -43.62 -10.74
N LEU A 4 10.21 -43.09 -9.95
CA LEU A 4 9.90 -42.35 -8.71
C LEU A 4 11.00 -41.35 -8.37
N LYS A 5 11.25 -40.36 -9.25
CA LYS A 5 11.98 -39.15 -8.86
C LYS A 5 11.11 -37.89 -9.00
N ASP A 6 9.80 -38.07 -8.84
CA ASP A 6 8.85 -36.98 -8.57
C ASP A 6 8.90 -36.62 -7.07
N GLU A 7 10.08 -36.25 -6.59
CA GLU A 7 10.11 -35.34 -5.45
C GLU A 7 9.68 -34.00 -6.03
N LYS A 8 8.46 -33.59 -5.69
CA LYS A 8 7.96 -32.23 -5.91
C LYS A 8 8.93 -31.27 -5.25
N ALA A 9 10.01 -30.92 -5.95
CA ALA A 9 10.83 -29.79 -5.63
C ALA A 9 9.86 -28.61 -5.63
N MET A 10 9.50 -28.15 -4.44
CA MET A 10 8.83 -26.87 -4.29
C MET A 10 9.71 -25.89 -5.05
N LYS A 11 9.24 -25.46 -6.21
CA LYS A 11 9.80 -24.32 -6.91
C LYS A 11 9.43 -23.13 -6.05
N GLN A 12 10.10 -22.96 -4.92
CA GLN A 12 10.13 -21.71 -4.20
C GLN A 12 10.74 -20.75 -5.21
N GLY A 13 9.85 -20.02 -5.91
CA GLY A 13 10.23 -19.02 -6.86
C GLY A 13 11.28 -18.15 -6.19
N HIS A 14 12.33 -17.83 -6.94
CA HIS A 14 13.42 -16.98 -6.50
C HIS A 14 12.91 -15.53 -6.33
N GLU A 15 11.77 -15.31 -5.65
CA GLU A 15 11.13 -14.02 -5.45
C GLU A 15 11.86 -13.31 -4.31
N LYS A 16 13.01 -12.73 -4.64
CA LYS A 16 13.75 -11.85 -3.75
C LYS A 16 12.97 -10.53 -3.66
N THR A 17 11.98 -10.46 -2.77
CA THR A 17 11.16 -9.25 -2.59
C THR A 17 12.01 -8.17 -1.92
N GLU A 18 12.49 -7.22 -2.71
CA GLU A 18 13.23 -6.08 -2.19
C GLU A 18 12.24 -5.00 -1.68
N PHE A 19 12.58 -4.36 -0.56
CA PHE A 19 11.67 -3.44 0.12
C PHE A 19 11.62 -2.05 -0.54
N ILE A 20 12.69 -1.67 -1.26
CA ILE A 20 12.88 -0.36 -1.90
C ILE A 20 13.49 -0.59 -3.30
N LYS A 21 12.91 0.06 -4.33
CA LYS A 21 13.38 -0.01 -5.72
C LYS A 21 14.55 0.96 -5.97
N GLU A 22 15.73 0.42 -6.26
CA GLU A 22 16.88 1.14 -6.81
C GLU A 22 16.68 1.39 -8.32
N GLU A 23 17.17 2.52 -8.84
CA GLU A 23 16.73 3.10 -10.13
C GLU A 23 17.17 2.32 -11.38
N GLY A 24 17.97 1.27 -11.22
CA GLY A 24 18.52 0.48 -12.32
C GLY A 24 17.76 -0.81 -12.68
N ASP A 25 16.72 -1.19 -11.93
CA ASP A 25 16.15 -2.54 -12.04
C ASP A 25 14.67 -2.59 -12.49
N THR A 26 14.39 -3.41 -13.52
CA THR A 26 13.09 -3.54 -14.20
C THR A 26 12.27 -4.72 -13.67
N HIS A 27 12.33 -4.99 -12.37
CA HIS A 27 11.57 -6.09 -11.77
C HIS A 27 10.31 -5.58 -11.05
N ASP A 28 9.21 -6.32 -11.17
CA ASP A 28 7.89 -5.91 -10.65
C ASP A 28 7.63 -6.38 -9.20
N GLN A 29 8.57 -7.08 -8.57
CA GLN A 29 8.43 -7.70 -7.24
C GLN A 29 8.82 -6.78 -6.07
N TYR A 30 8.20 -5.61 -5.96
CA TYR A 30 8.39 -4.68 -4.83
C TYR A 30 7.07 -4.45 -4.07
N ILE A 31 7.08 -4.59 -2.73
CA ILE A 31 5.89 -4.32 -1.87
C ILE A 31 5.47 -2.85 -1.94
N LEU A 32 6.44 -1.95 -2.02
CA LEU A 32 6.26 -0.53 -2.27
C LEU A 32 6.86 -0.19 -3.62
N GLN A 33 6.21 -0.62 -4.71
CA GLN A 33 6.57 -0.13 -6.04
C GLN A 33 6.52 1.41 -6.03
N LYS A 34 7.57 2.06 -6.56
CA LYS A 34 7.53 3.46 -7.05
C LYS A 34 6.58 3.56 -8.26
N ASN A 35 5.36 3.06 -8.14
CA ASN A 35 4.33 3.13 -9.14
C ASN A 35 3.49 4.37 -8.84
N THR A 36 3.34 5.24 -9.84
CA THR A 36 2.56 6.48 -9.74
C THR A 36 1.14 6.20 -9.23
N LYS A 37 0.55 5.05 -9.57
CA LYS A 37 -0.80 4.66 -9.14
C LYS A 37 -0.91 4.50 -7.62
N THR A 38 0.06 3.83 -6.98
CA THR A 38 0.08 3.66 -5.52
C THR A 38 0.24 4.99 -4.81
N LYS A 39 1.10 5.88 -5.32
CA LYS A 39 1.25 7.24 -4.82
C LYS A 39 -0.05 8.03 -4.94
N THR A 40 -0.72 7.98 -6.10
CA THR A 40 -2.01 8.64 -6.32
C THR A 40 -3.08 8.14 -5.35
N GLY A 41 -3.18 6.83 -5.12
CA GLY A 41 -4.11 6.26 -4.15
C GLY A 41 -3.89 6.79 -2.73
N ILE A 42 -2.63 6.86 -2.29
CA ILE A 42 -2.27 7.42 -0.98
C ILE A 42 -2.67 8.89 -0.87
N TYR A 43 -2.42 9.70 -1.91
CA TYR A 43 -2.81 11.12 -1.90
C TYR A 43 -4.34 11.31 -1.81
N ILE A 44 -5.11 10.48 -2.51
CA ILE A 44 -6.59 10.53 -2.44
C ILE A 44 -7.06 10.23 -1.03
N ILE A 45 -6.56 9.15 -0.42
CA ILE A 45 -6.93 8.79 0.96
C ILE A 45 -6.54 9.90 1.93
N ALA A 46 -5.33 10.43 1.82
CA ALA A 46 -4.87 11.53 2.66
C ALA A 46 -5.75 12.78 2.53
N ALA A 47 -6.18 13.13 1.32
CA ALA A 47 -7.08 14.26 1.08
C ALA A 47 -8.43 14.08 1.77
N PHE A 48 -9.03 12.88 1.68
CA PHE A 48 -10.29 12.58 2.40
C PHE A 48 -10.11 12.63 3.91
N LEU A 49 -9.00 12.13 4.44
CA LEU A 49 -8.73 12.20 5.88
C LEU A 49 -8.63 13.65 6.37
N ILE A 50 -7.95 14.51 5.63
CA ILE A 50 -7.88 15.94 5.95
C ILE A 50 -9.28 16.58 5.89
N LEU A 51 -10.06 16.26 4.85
CA LEU A 51 -11.43 16.76 4.71
C LEU A 51 -12.31 16.35 5.90
N LEU A 52 -12.20 15.11 6.38
CA LEU A 52 -12.93 14.64 7.55
C LEU A 52 -12.53 15.40 8.82
N ILE A 53 -11.24 15.63 9.04
CA ILE A 53 -10.75 16.42 10.19
C ILE A 53 -11.32 17.84 10.14
N VAL A 54 -11.29 18.49 8.97
CA VAL A 54 -11.88 19.83 8.80
C VAL A 54 -13.39 19.80 9.11
N GLY A 55 -14.12 18.81 8.62
CA GLY A 55 -15.55 18.64 8.90
C GLY A 55 -15.84 18.48 10.40
N ILE A 56 -15.01 17.72 11.12
CA ILE A 56 -15.13 17.56 12.58
C ILE A 56 -14.87 18.89 13.30
N ILE A 57 -13.83 19.64 12.92
CA ILE A 57 -13.53 20.94 13.53
C ILE A 57 -14.67 21.93 13.30
N VAL A 58 -15.17 22.03 12.06
CA VAL A 58 -16.33 22.86 11.72
C VAL A 58 -17.53 22.43 12.54
N SER A 59 -17.82 21.12 12.60
CA SER A 59 -18.92 20.60 13.43
C SER A 59 -18.76 21.00 14.90
N ALA A 60 -17.57 20.90 15.47
CA ALA A 60 -17.31 21.31 16.85
C ALA A 60 -17.47 22.81 17.08
N VAL A 61 -17.06 23.67 16.13
CA VAL A 61 -17.23 25.13 16.26
C VAL A 61 -18.71 25.53 16.18
N PHE A 62 -19.44 24.99 15.20
CA PHE A 62 -20.83 25.38 14.93
C PHE A 62 -21.86 24.69 15.83
N PHE A 63 -21.61 23.45 16.25
CA PHE A 63 -22.55 22.66 17.06
C PHE A 63 -22.03 22.34 18.46
N GLY A 64 -20.73 22.51 18.72
CA GLY A 64 -20.12 22.24 20.04
C GLY A 64 -20.17 23.41 21.01
N SER A 65 -20.71 24.56 20.60
CA SER A 65 -21.08 25.65 21.50
C SER A 65 -22.59 25.56 21.78
N PRO A 66 -23.05 24.78 22.79
CA PRO A 66 -24.39 25.00 23.30
C PRO A 66 -24.37 26.38 23.92
N GLU A 67 -25.13 27.31 23.35
CA GLU A 67 -25.40 28.58 24.02
C GLU A 67 -25.81 28.27 25.47
N ALA A 68 -25.07 28.85 26.43
CA ALA A 68 -25.40 28.81 27.85
C ALA A 68 -26.65 29.66 28.14
#